data_AF-A0A2K6E0I8-F1
#
_entry.id   AF-A0A2K6E0I8-F1
#
_cell.length_a   1.000
_cell.length_b   1.000
_cell.length_c   1.000
_cell.angle_alpha   90.00
_cell.angle_beta   90.00
_cell.angle_gamma   90.00
#
_symmetry.space_group_name_H-M   'P 1'
#
loop_
_entity.id
_entity.type
_entity.pdbx_description
1 polymer ?
#
loop_
_entity_poly.entity_id
_entity_poly.type
_entity_poly.pdbx_seq_one_letter_code
_entity_poly.pdbx_strand_id
1 'polypeptide(L)'
;MGIDISCFLRQNFSLPVYKGEIQAQNLGMAMEVWNEEGDGSNGSKYRKAYFSKFPGIWAHGDCRINPKTGGIVMLGWSVPSPVSTVDSFKEVEDSLCVPQYNKYGEERVILFLEMASGHAFQPDLVKRIHDTIHVGLSVRHVLSLILETKGIPYTLNGKKVEVAVKQIVAGKAVEQRGAFSNPEALHLYWDIPELQGF
;
A
#
# COMPACT_ATOMS: atom_id res chain seq x y z
N MET A 1 11.82 3.01 -21.72
CA MET A 1 11.33 1.86 -22.50
C MET A 1 9.91 1.60 -22.01
N GLY A 2 8.90 2.11 -22.73
CA GLY A 2 7.51 2.03 -22.30
C GLY A 2 6.95 0.64 -22.60
N ILE A 3 6.53 -0.07 -21.57
CA ILE A 3 5.76 -1.31 -21.75
C ILE A 3 4.31 -0.89 -21.94
N ASP A 4 3.74 -1.25 -23.09
CA ASP A 4 2.33 -1.06 -23.39
C ASP A 4 1.50 -2.01 -22.50
N ILE A 5 0.74 -1.42 -21.57
CA ILE A 5 -0.04 -2.14 -20.55
C ILE A 5 -1.27 -2.82 -21.16
N SER A 6 -1.67 -2.47 -22.39
CA SER A 6 -2.76 -3.14 -23.11
C SER A 6 -2.51 -4.64 -23.30
N CYS A 7 -1.25 -5.06 -23.32
CA CYS A 7 -0.86 -6.47 -23.43
C CYS A 7 -1.28 -7.32 -22.24
N PHE A 8 -1.57 -6.75 -21.06
CA PHE A 8 -1.91 -7.51 -19.85
C PHE A 8 -3.42 -7.70 -19.63
N LEU A 9 -4.28 -6.94 -20.31
CA LEU A 9 -5.73 -7.02 -20.18
C LEU A 9 -6.37 -7.74 -21.37
N ARG A 10 -6.44 -9.08 -21.30
CA ARG A 10 -7.29 -9.84 -22.22
C ARG A 10 -8.67 -10.08 -21.60
N GLN A 11 -9.71 -9.90 -22.41
CA GLN A 11 -11.05 -10.34 -22.07
C GLN A 11 -11.07 -11.87 -22.09
N ASN A 12 -11.44 -12.49 -20.96
CA ASN A 12 -11.73 -13.91 -20.88
C ASN A 12 -13.24 -14.07 -20.69
N PHE A 13 -13.94 -14.41 -21.78
CA PHE A 13 -15.41 -14.53 -21.80
C PHE A 13 -15.92 -15.71 -20.98
N SER A 14 -15.05 -16.65 -20.59
CA SER A 14 -15.41 -17.85 -19.83
C SER A 14 -15.37 -17.64 -18.32
N LEU A 15 -14.87 -16.50 -17.83
CA LEU A 15 -14.77 -16.20 -16.41
C LEU A 15 -15.80 -15.14 -15.99
N PRO A 16 -16.41 -15.26 -14.80
CA PRO A 16 -17.28 -14.22 -14.26
C PRO A 16 -16.50 -12.91 -14.06
N VAL A 17 -17.13 -11.78 -14.40
CA VAL A 17 -16.55 -10.44 -14.27
C VAL A 17 -16.89 -9.86 -12.90
N TYR A 18 -15.87 -9.55 -12.11
CA TYR A 18 -16.01 -8.92 -10.80
C TYR A 18 -15.47 -7.49 -10.84
N LYS A 19 -16.25 -6.58 -10.27
CA LYS A 19 -15.96 -5.15 -10.29
C LYS A 19 -14.67 -4.84 -9.52
N GLY A 20 -13.72 -4.16 -10.16
CA GLY A 20 -12.47 -3.73 -9.54
C GLY A 20 -11.37 -4.79 -9.50
N GLU A 21 -11.51 -5.88 -10.27
CA GLU A 21 -10.53 -6.96 -10.34
C GLU A 21 -10.10 -7.22 -11.78
N ILE A 22 -8.83 -7.54 -11.97
CA ILE A 22 -8.30 -8.09 -13.24
C ILE A 22 -8.24 -9.60 -13.09
N GLN A 23 -8.92 -10.31 -13.98
CA GLN A 23 -9.30 -11.69 -13.72
C GLN A 23 -8.82 -12.72 -14.74
N ALA A 24 -7.88 -12.35 -15.60
CA ALA A 24 -7.34 -13.24 -16.61
C ALA A 24 -5.83 -13.40 -16.46
N GLN A 25 -5.38 -14.66 -16.55
CA GLN A 25 -3.98 -15.00 -16.78
C GLN A 25 -3.59 -14.60 -18.20
N ASN A 26 -2.33 -14.21 -18.41
CA ASN A 26 -1.84 -13.80 -19.72
C ASN A 26 -0.58 -14.58 -20.13
N LEU A 27 -0.38 -14.73 -21.45
CA LEU A 27 0.79 -15.40 -21.99
C LEU A 27 2.05 -14.61 -21.61
N GLY A 28 3.02 -15.28 -20.98
CA GLY A 28 4.24 -14.65 -20.48
C GLY A 28 4.23 -14.29 -18.99
N MET A 29 3.14 -14.55 -18.27
CA MET A 29 3.15 -14.47 -16.81
C MET A 29 3.64 -15.78 -16.19
N ALA A 30 4.60 -15.68 -15.26
CA ALA A 30 5.07 -16.84 -14.50
C ALA A 30 3.94 -17.33 -13.59
N MET A 31 3.40 -18.50 -13.91
CA MET A 31 2.30 -19.19 -13.19
C MET A 31 2.77 -19.90 -11.93
N GLU A 32 4.08 -20.09 -11.80
CA GLU A 32 4.73 -20.88 -10.77
C GLU A 32 5.96 -20.12 -10.25
N VAL A 33 6.15 -20.16 -8.93
CA VAL A 33 7.33 -19.58 -8.26
C VAL A 33 8.25 -20.74 -7.91
N TRP A 34 9.41 -20.76 -8.55
CA TRP A 34 10.46 -21.74 -8.33
C TRP A 34 11.48 -21.18 -7.34
N ASN A 35 11.99 -22.02 -6.43
CA ASN A 35 13.17 -21.68 -5.65
C ASN A 35 14.46 -21.88 -6.49
N GLU A 36 15.63 -21.47 -5.98
CA GLU A 36 16.91 -21.63 -6.71
C GLU A 36 17.25 -23.10 -7.01
N GLU A 37 16.61 -24.04 -6.31
CA GLU A 37 16.77 -25.49 -6.49
C GLU A 37 15.80 -26.07 -7.55
N GLY A 38 14.96 -25.26 -8.17
CA GLY A 38 14.04 -25.70 -9.23
C GLY A 38 12.87 -26.54 -8.71
N ASP A 39 12.57 -26.50 -7.41
CA ASP A 39 11.34 -27.09 -6.89
C ASP A 39 10.19 -26.08 -6.92
N GLY A 40 9.04 -26.50 -7.45
CA GLY A 40 7.80 -25.71 -7.51
C GLY A 40 7.03 -25.74 -6.18
N SER A 41 7.67 -26.20 -5.09
CA SER A 41 7.00 -26.56 -3.84
C SER A 41 6.48 -25.33 -3.06
N ASN A 42 6.92 -24.13 -3.42
CA ASN A 42 6.56 -22.88 -2.72
C ASN A 42 5.35 -22.14 -3.34
N GLY A 43 4.63 -22.77 -4.26
CA GLY A 43 3.45 -22.20 -4.94
C GLY A 43 2.30 -21.77 -4.02
N SER A 44 2.33 -22.14 -2.72
CA SER A 44 1.28 -21.77 -1.76
C SER A 44 1.19 -20.27 -1.50
N LYS A 45 2.33 -19.54 -1.46
CA LYS A 45 2.37 -18.09 -1.25
C LYS A 45 1.78 -17.34 -2.44
N TYR A 46 2.18 -17.74 -3.65
CA TYR A 46 1.66 -17.18 -4.91
C TYR A 46 0.16 -17.47 -5.07
N ARG A 47 -0.25 -18.73 -4.83
CA ARG A 47 -1.65 -19.13 -4.86
C ARG A 47 -2.49 -18.38 -3.82
N LYS A 48 -1.95 -18.15 -2.62
CA LYS A 48 -2.59 -17.34 -1.58
C LYS A 48 -2.69 -15.86 -1.98
N ALA A 49 -1.69 -15.29 -2.66
CA ALA A 49 -1.70 -13.89 -3.05
C ALA A 49 -2.75 -13.60 -4.14
N TYR A 50 -2.85 -14.44 -5.17
CA TYR A 50 -3.63 -14.12 -6.37
C TYR A 50 -4.87 -14.99 -6.59
N PHE A 51 -5.00 -16.14 -5.92
CA PHE A 51 -6.12 -17.09 -6.14
C PHE A 51 -6.92 -17.39 -4.86
N SER A 52 -6.60 -16.73 -3.74
CA SER A 52 -7.36 -16.91 -2.48
C SER A 52 -8.73 -16.25 -2.53
N LYS A 53 -8.86 -15.14 -3.25
CA LYS A 53 -10.10 -14.35 -3.33
C LYS A 53 -11.17 -15.03 -4.18
N PHE A 54 -10.75 -15.70 -5.25
CA PHE A 54 -11.63 -16.42 -6.17
C PHE A 54 -10.99 -17.75 -6.59
N PRO A 55 -11.58 -18.92 -6.26
CA PRO A 55 -11.01 -20.21 -6.61
C PRO A 55 -10.79 -20.36 -8.12
N GLY A 56 -9.54 -20.56 -8.54
CA GLY A 56 -9.19 -20.76 -9.94
C GLY A 56 -9.17 -19.49 -10.81
N ILE A 57 -9.42 -18.31 -10.21
CA ILE A 57 -9.41 -17.02 -10.91
C ILE A 57 -8.26 -16.18 -10.33
N TRP A 58 -7.41 -15.68 -11.21
CA TRP A 58 -6.37 -14.71 -10.86
C TRP A 58 -7.02 -13.41 -10.40
N ALA A 59 -6.58 -12.80 -9.30
CA ALA A 59 -7.10 -11.53 -8.81
C ALA A 59 -5.94 -10.56 -8.55
N HIS A 60 -5.79 -9.54 -9.40
CA HIS A 60 -4.67 -8.59 -9.31
C HIS A 60 -4.95 -7.40 -8.37
N GLY A 61 -6.21 -7.03 -8.12
CA GLY A 61 -6.58 -5.96 -7.18
C GLY A 61 -6.32 -4.50 -7.60
N ASP A 62 -5.54 -4.24 -8.65
CA ASP A 62 -5.06 -2.88 -8.98
C ASP A 62 -5.89 -2.12 -10.02
N CYS A 63 -7.21 -2.33 -10.09
CA CYS A 63 -8.05 -1.59 -11.04
C CYS A 63 -9.28 -0.93 -10.41
N ARG A 64 -9.61 0.25 -10.91
CA ARG A 64 -10.83 1.00 -10.56
C ARG A 64 -11.69 1.20 -11.81
N ILE A 65 -12.98 0.98 -11.65
CA ILE A 65 -13.96 1.23 -12.72
C ILE A 65 -14.66 2.55 -12.44
N ASN A 66 -14.60 3.47 -13.40
CA ASN A 66 -15.34 4.73 -13.33
C ASN A 66 -16.85 4.43 -13.35
N PRO A 67 -17.61 4.78 -12.31
CA PRO A 67 -19.02 4.41 -12.19
C PRO A 67 -19.93 5.13 -13.21
N LYS A 68 -19.48 6.22 -13.84
CA LYS A 68 -20.27 6.98 -14.82
C LYS A 68 -19.95 6.60 -16.26
N THR A 69 -18.67 6.38 -16.57
CA THR A 69 -18.22 6.12 -17.95
C THR A 69 -17.94 4.65 -18.23
N GLY A 70 -17.86 3.80 -17.20
CA GLY A 70 -17.47 2.39 -17.34
C GLY A 70 -15.99 2.20 -17.69
N GLY A 71 -15.21 3.28 -17.83
CA GLY A 71 -13.79 3.22 -18.12
C GLY A 71 -13.01 2.55 -16.99
N ILE A 72 -12.08 1.68 -17.36
CA ILE A 72 -11.19 0.98 -16.43
C ILE A 72 -9.91 1.80 -16.29
N VAL A 73 -9.62 2.24 -15.07
CA VAL A 73 -8.36 2.89 -14.72
C VAL A 73 -7.51 1.89 -13.96
N MET A 74 -6.35 1.56 -14.52
CA MET A 74 -5.33 0.79 -13.80
C MET A 74 -4.65 1.70 -12.79
N LEU A 75 -4.78 1.34 -11.51
CA LEU A 75 -4.13 2.04 -10.41
C LEU A 75 -2.68 1.56 -10.22
N GLY A 76 -1.98 1.17 -11.30
CA GLY A 76 -0.61 0.65 -11.21
C GLY A 76 0.29 1.51 -10.32
N TRP A 77 1.44 0.99 -9.89
CA TRP A 77 2.38 1.56 -8.90
C TRP A 77 2.77 3.06 -9.01
N SER A 78 2.26 3.79 -10.00
CA SER A 78 2.48 5.21 -10.28
C SER A 78 1.24 6.09 -10.11
N VAL A 79 0.19 5.67 -9.38
CA VAL A 79 -0.81 6.64 -8.94
C VAL A 79 -0.14 7.61 -7.96
N PRO A 80 -0.37 8.93 -8.08
CA PRO A 80 0.12 9.86 -7.08
C PRO A 80 -0.52 9.42 -5.76
N SER A 81 0.34 8.97 -4.85
CA SER A 81 -0.01 8.63 -3.48
C SER A 81 0.48 9.77 -2.59
N PRO A 82 -0.13 9.96 -1.41
CA PRO A 82 0.37 10.92 -0.43
C PRO A 82 1.88 10.76 -0.21
N VAL A 83 2.37 9.52 -0.19
CA VAL A 83 3.78 9.15 -0.07
C VAL A 83 4.61 9.75 -1.21
N SER A 84 4.26 9.50 -2.47
CA SER A 84 5.02 10.02 -3.63
C SER A 84 5.06 11.55 -3.71
N THR A 85 4.02 12.24 -3.20
CA THR A 85 3.99 13.70 -3.12
C THR A 85 4.89 14.22 -2.00
N VAL A 86 4.91 13.52 -0.87
CA VAL A 86 5.71 13.84 0.32
C VAL A 86 7.19 13.59 0.09
N ASP A 87 7.55 12.57 -0.68
CA ASP A 87 8.93 12.24 -1.04
C ASP A 87 9.63 13.36 -1.86
N SER A 88 8.87 14.36 -2.35
CA SER A 88 9.42 15.54 -3.03
C SER A 88 9.96 16.61 -2.07
N PHE A 89 9.66 16.52 -0.77
CA PHE A 89 10.12 17.47 0.25
C PHE A 89 11.50 17.08 0.76
N LYS A 90 12.44 18.04 0.76
CA LYS A 90 13.83 17.79 1.20
C LYS A 90 13.96 17.60 2.71
N GLU A 91 12.96 18.08 3.45
CA GLU A 91 12.89 17.99 4.90
C GLU A 91 12.47 16.60 5.38
N VAL A 92 11.94 15.75 4.49
CA VAL A 92 11.45 14.41 4.79
C VAL A 92 12.47 13.40 4.25
N GLU A 93 13.00 12.56 5.14
CA GLU A 93 13.87 11.43 4.78
C GLU A 93 13.04 10.29 4.20
N ASP A 94 11.93 9.96 4.89
CA ASP A 94 11.06 8.86 4.53
C ASP A 94 9.63 9.09 5.02
N SER A 95 8.67 8.39 4.41
CA SER A 95 7.25 8.53 4.73
C SER A 95 6.48 7.21 4.63
N LEU A 96 5.48 7.03 5.50
CA LEU A 96 4.60 5.87 5.50
C LEU A 96 3.15 6.29 5.67
N CYS A 97 2.31 5.91 4.72
CA CYS A 97 0.88 6.17 4.75
C CYS A 97 0.13 4.92 5.18
N VAL A 98 -0.74 5.01 6.18
CA VAL A 98 -1.49 3.88 6.71
C VAL A 98 -2.96 4.26 6.93
N PRO A 99 -3.92 3.44 6.47
CA PRO A 99 -5.33 3.64 6.77
C PRO A 99 -5.67 3.11 8.17
N GLN A 100 -6.42 3.90 8.94
CA GLN A 100 -7.03 3.50 10.21
C GLN A 100 -8.55 3.48 10.05
N TYR A 101 -9.18 2.44 10.61
CA TYR A 101 -10.62 2.27 10.59
C TYR A 101 -11.17 2.34 12.01
N ASN A 102 -12.29 3.03 12.18
CA ASN A 102 -13.02 2.98 13.44
C ASN A 102 -14.00 1.81 13.48
N LYS A 103 -14.64 1.64 14.64
CA LYS A 103 -15.68 0.63 14.87
C LYS A 103 -16.92 0.79 13.98
N TYR A 104 -17.15 1.97 13.42
CA TYR A 104 -18.28 2.27 12.52
C TYR A 104 -17.92 2.08 11.03
N GLY A 105 -16.67 1.70 10.72
CA GLY A 105 -16.19 1.51 9.35
C GLY A 105 -15.78 2.79 8.64
N GLU A 106 -15.67 3.92 9.35
CA GLU A 106 -15.07 5.14 8.82
C GLU A 106 -13.56 4.95 8.69
N GLU A 107 -13.03 5.42 7.57
CA GLU A 107 -11.61 5.33 7.24
C GLU A 107 -10.98 6.71 7.37
N ARG A 108 -9.85 6.78 8.06
CA ARG A 108 -8.96 7.93 8.05
C ARG A 108 -7.57 7.52 7.60
N VAL A 109 -6.90 8.43 6.91
CA VAL A 109 -5.53 8.21 6.43
C VAL A 109 -4.56 8.92 7.36
N ILE A 110 -3.59 8.17 7.88
CA ILE A 110 -2.50 8.67 8.72
C ILE A 110 -1.23 8.66 7.89
N LEU A 111 -0.49 9.76 7.91
CA LEU A 111 0.83 9.86 7.32
C LEU A 111 1.88 9.99 8.42
N PHE A 112 2.82 9.07 8.44
CA PHE A 112 4.00 9.13 9.27
C PHE A 112 5.17 9.70 8.46
N LEU A 113 5.90 10.63 9.08
CA LEU A 113 7.07 11.28 8.50
C LEU A 113 8.31 11.00 9.32
N GLU A 114 9.35 10.53 8.67
CA GLU A 114 10.70 10.48 9.19
C GLU A 114 11.44 11.72 8.68
N MET A 115 11.91 12.54 9.60
CA MET A 115 12.55 13.82 9.28
C MET A 115 14.00 13.63 8.83
N ALA A 116 14.40 14.38 7.81
CA ALA A 116 15.78 14.41 7.35
C ALA A 116 16.71 14.99 8.42
N SER A 117 17.95 14.50 8.48
CA SER A 117 18.95 14.96 9.45
C SER A 117 19.08 16.49 9.44
N GLY A 118 18.98 17.11 10.61
CA GLY A 118 19.04 18.57 10.78
C GLY A 118 17.73 19.32 10.53
N HIS A 119 16.64 18.63 10.17
CA HIS A 119 15.30 19.20 10.06
C HIS A 119 14.44 18.75 11.25
N ALA A 120 13.64 19.68 11.78
CA ALA A 120 12.68 19.41 12.84
C ALA A 120 11.27 19.33 12.26
N PHE A 121 10.42 18.49 12.86
CA PHE A 121 9.00 18.47 12.52
C PHE A 121 8.35 19.82 12.91
N GLN A 122 7.93 20.59 11.91
CA GLN A 122 7.37 21.93 12.09
C GLN A 122 5.92 22.00 11.60
N PRO A 123 5.04 22.76 12.27
CA PRO A 123 3.66 22.97 11.82
C PRO A 123 3.55 23.52 10.40
N ASP A 124 4.51 24.34 9.98
CA ASP A 124 4.56 24.89 8.62
C ASP A 124 4.75 23.80 7.55
N LEU A 125 5.54 22.76 7.85
CA LEU A 125 5.74 21.62 6.95
C LEU A 125 4.44 20.82 6.80
N VAL A 126 3.75 20.55 7.92
CA VAL A 126 2.45 19.87 7.93
C VAL A 126 1.45 20.61 7.04
N LYS A 127 1.40 21.94 7.15
CA LYS A 127 0.53 22.78 6.31
C LYS A 127 0.88 22.66 4.83
N ARG A 128 2.17 22.77 4.46
CA ARG A 128 2.61 22.63 3.07
C ARG A 128 2.27 21.26 2.49
N ILE A 129 2.49 20.18 3.26
CA ILE A 129 2.17 18.80 2.83
C ILE A 129 0.66 18.67 2.63
N HIS A 130 -0.14 19.17 3.56
CA HIS A 130 -1.60 19.16 3.44
C HIS A 130 -2.07 19.90 2.19
N ASP A 131 -1.58 21.12 1.95
CA ASP A 131 -1.95 21.93 0.78
C ASP A 131 -1.54 21.25 -0.54
N THR A 132 -0.34 20.67 -0.59
CA THR A 132 0.16 19.96 -1.78
C THR A 132 -0.67 18.72 -2.09
N ILE A 133 -1.01 17.95 -1.06
CA ILE A 133 -1.87 16.76 -1.20
C ILE A 133 -3.29 17.15 -1.60
N HIS A 134 -3.82 18.23 -1.04
CA HIS A 134 -5.15 18.72 -1.39
C HIS A 134 -5.25 19.17 -2.85
N VAL A 135 -4.18 19.77 -3.39
CA VAL A 135 -4.11 20.19 -4.79
C VAL A 135 -3.84 19.00 -5.73
N GLY A 136 -2.97 18.08 -5.31
CA GLY A 136 -2.51 16.97 -6.15
C GLY A 136 -3.42 15.73 -6.14
N LEU A 137 -4.21 15.52 -5.08
CA LEU A 137 -5.00 14.30 -4.88
C LEU A 137 -6.49 14.60 -4.72
N SER A 138 -7.32 13.62 -5.12
CA SER A 138 -8.77 13.70 -4.94
C SER A 138 -9.13 13.78 -3.45
N VAL A 139 -10.15 14.58 -3.11
CA VAL A 139 -10.74 14.84 -1.78
C VAL A 139 -10.96 13.58 -0.91
N ARG A 140 -11.01 12.39 -1.52
CA ARG A 140 -11.10 11.11 -0.79
C ARG A 140 -9.80 10.68 -0.10
N HIS A 141 -8.67 11.31 -0.40
CA HIS A 141 -7.35 11.04 0.21
C HIS A 141 -6.91 12.15 1.17
N VAL A 142 -7.86 12.91 1.72
CA VAL A 142 -7.52 13.93 2.72
C VAL A 142 -6.94 13.24 3.94
N LEU A 143 -5.64 13.46 4.15
CA LEU A 143 -4.93 13.03 5.34
C LEU A 143 -5.64 13.60 6.56
N SER A 144 -6.01 12.73 7.48
CA SER A 144 -6.66 13.16 8.72
C SER A 144 -5.64 13.45 9.81
N LEU A 145 -4.45 12.86 9.71
CA LEU A 145 -3.40 13.02 10.70
C LEU A 145 -2.02 12.89 10.05
N ILE A 146 -1.11 13.78 10.44
CA ILE A 146 0.31 13.72 10.06
C ILE A 146 1.11 13.67 11.36
N LEU A 147 1.94 12.64 11.51
CA LEU A 147 2.74 12.39 12.72
C LEU A 147 4.21 12.23 12.37
N GLU A 148 5.08 12.68 13.27
CA GLU A 148 6.51 12.39 13.21
C GLU A 148 6.79 10.98 13.75
N THR A 149 7.71 10.27 13.11
CA THR A 149 8.25 8.99 13.59
C THR A 149 9.76 8.97 13.47
N LYS A 150 10.41 8.17 14.31
CA LYS A 150 11.88 8.01 14.31
C LYS A 150 12.37 6.96 13.31
N GLY A 151 11.47 6.30 12.59
CA GLY A 151 11.84 5.23 11.67
C GLY A 151 10.65 4.55 11.00
N ILE A 152 10.81 4.25 9.71
CA ILE A 152 9.87 3.41 8.96
C ILE A 152 10.28 1.93 9.01
N PRO A 153 9.37 0.99 9.30
CA PRO A 153 9.67 -0.45 9.29
C PRO A 153 9.72 -1.00 7.87
N TYR A 154 10.71 -1.87 7.64
CA TYR A 154 11.04 -2.48 6.36
C TYR A 154 11.11 -4.00 6.46
N THR A 155 10.77 -4.66 5.35
CA THR A 155 11.05 -6.09 5.14
C THR A 155 12.53 -6.30 4.81
N LEU A 156 13.01 -7.55 4.92
CA LEU A 156 14.33 -7.94 4.43
C LEU A 156 14.55 -7.62 2.93
N ASN A 157 13.47 -7.50 2.16
CA ASN A 157 13.49 -7.15 0.75
C ASN A 157 13.42 -5.63 0.49
N GLY A 158 13.57 -4.79 1.52
CA GLY A 158 13.55 -3.33 1.38
C GLY A 158 12.16 -2.72 1.09
N LYS A 159 11.08 -3.50 1.25
CA LYS A 159 9.71 -2.96 1.12
C LYS A 159 9.20 -2.43 2.47
N LYS A 160 8.58 -1.25 2.45
CA LYS A 160 7.86 -0.67 3.60
C LYS A 160 6.77 -1.61 4.10
N VAL A 161 6.60 -1.73 5.42
CA VAL A 161 5.68 -2.70 6.03
C VAL A 161 4.37 -2.04 6.48
N GLU A 162 3.59 -1.54 5.52
CA GLU A 162 2.29 -0.90 5.81
C GLU A 162 1.33 -1.82 6.58
N VAL A 163 1.26 -3.09 6.18
CA VAL A 163 0.30 -4.06 6.75
C VAL A 163 0.55 -4.32 8.24
N ALA A 164 1.82 -4.38 8.67
CA ALA A 164 2.14 -4.58 10.08
C ALA A 164 1.82 -3.34 10.90
N VAL A 165 2.16 -2.15 10.41
CA VAL A 165 1.81 -0.89 11.09
C VAL A 165 0.30 -0.74 11.19
N LYS A 166 -0.46 -1.06 10.14
CA LYS A 166 -1.93 -1.09 10.17
C LYS A 166 -2.47 -2.01 11.27
N GLN A 167 -1.86 -3.18 11.47
CA GLN A 167 -2.25 -4.10 12.54
C GLN A 167 -1.98 -3.51 13.92
N ILE A 168 -0.80 -2.90 14.12
CA ILE A 168 -0.42 -2.26 15.39
C ILE A 168 -1.37 -1.10 15.73
N VAL A 169 -1.65 -0.22 14.76
CA VAL A 169 -2.58 0.89 14.92
C VAL A 169 -4.01 0.41 15.24
N ALA A 170 -4.38 -0.79 14.77
CA ALA A 170 -5.65 -1.45 15.11
C ALA A 170 -5.60 -2.24 16.44
N GLY A 171 -4.50 -2.18 17.19
CA GLY A 171 -4.31 -2.92 18.45
C GLY A 171 -4.14 -4.44 18.28
N LYS A 172 -3.79 -4.91 17.07
CA LYS A 172 -3.59 -6.34 16.76
C LYS A 172 -2.12 -6.72 16.86
N ALA A 173 -1.87 -7.94 17.32
CA ALA A 173 -0.52 -8.50 17.37
C ALA A 173 0.02 -8.79 15.96
N VAL A 174 1.30 -8.46 15.73
CA VAL A 174 2.02 -8.76 14.50
C VAL A 174 2.78 -10.09 14.68
N GLU A 175 2.34 -11.14 14.00
CA GLU A 175 2.91 -12.49 14.16
C GLU A 175 4.23 -12.69 13.40
N GLN A 176 4.44 -12.00 12.28
CA GLN A 176 5.56 -12.28 11.35
C GLN A 176 6.79 -11.39 11.56
N ARG A 177 7.27 -11.26 12.80
CA ARG A 177 8.42 -10.39 13.12
C ARG A 177 9.74 -10.77 12.43
N GLY A 178 9.93 -12.05 12.12
CA GLY A 178 11.16 -12.56 11.50
C GLY A 178 11.38 -12.18 10.03
N ALA A 179 10.41 -11.53 9.38
CA ALA A 179 10.52 -11.09 7.98
C ALA A 179 10.99 -9.62 7.83
N PHE A 180 11.25 -8.93 8.95
CA PHE A 180 11.57 -7.51 8.98
C PHE A 180 13.07 -7.27 9.15
N SER A 181 13.60 -6.26 8.46
CA SER A 181 14.99 -5.85 8.58
C SER A 181 15.25 -5.04 9.85
N ASN A 182 14.26 -4.23 10.28
CA ASN A 182 14.32 -3.39 11.48
C ASN A 182 13.06 -3.60 12.35
N PRO A 183 12.90 -4.77 12.99
CA PRO A 183 11.71 -5.09 13.78
C PRO A 183 11.46 -4.11 14.94
N GLU A 184 12.51 -3.50 15.49
CA GLU A 184 12.41 -2.50 16.57
C GLU A 184 11.65 -1.24 16.16
N ALA A 185 11.66 -0.88 14.87
CA ALA A 185 10.92 0.28 14.37
C ALA A 185 9.40 0.12 14.57
N LEU A 186 8.89 -1.11 14.65
CA LEU A 186 7.48 -1.37 14.93
C LEU A 186 7.04 -0.89 16.32
N HIS A 187 7.97 -0.84 17.29
CA HIS A 187 7.66 -0.35 18.64
C HIS A 187 7.32 1.15 18.64
N LEU A 188 7.77 1.91 17.64
CA LEU A 188 7.45 3.34 17.50
C LEU A 188 5.97 3.60 17.22
N TYR A 189 5.24 2.58 16.75
CA TYR A 189 3.84 2.69 16.35
C TYR A 189 2.87 2.19 17.44
N TRP A 190 3.40 1.72 18.56
CA TRP A 190 2.60 1.23 19.68
C TRP A 190 2.08 2.37 20.54
N ASP A 191 0.82 2.26 21.00
CA ASP A 191 0.21 3.17 21.98
C ASP A 191 0.31 4.67 21.67
N ILE A 192 0.32 5.04 20.38
CA ILE A 192 0.32 6.44 19.95
C ILE A 192 -0.99 7.12 20.43
N PRO A 193 -0.93 8.15 21.30
CA PRO A 193 -2.12 8.79 21.88
C PRO A 193 -3.08 9.35 20.83
N GLU A 194 -2.57 9.94 19.76
CA GLU A 194 -3.33 10.56 18.67
C GLU A 194 -4.10 9.52 17.83
N LEU A 195 -3.71 8.25 17.94
CA LEU A 195 -4.37 7.14 17.25
C LEU A 195 -5.46 6.47 18.09
N GLN A 196 -5.53 6.76 19.38
CA GLN A 196 -6.51 6.17 20.28
C GLN A 196 -7.89 6.83 20.13
N GLY A 197 -8.95 6.02 20.19
CA GLY A 197 -10.33 6.51 20.30
C GLY A 197 -10.98 6.99 18.99
N PHE A 198 -10.39 6.69 17.84
CA PHE A 198 -11.02 6.90 16.53
C PHE A 198 -12.15 5.89 16.27
#